data_AF-A0A8S4QQF2-F1
#
_entry.id   AF-A0A8S4QQF2-F1
#
_cell.length_a   1.000
_cell.length_b   1.000
_cell.length_c   1.000
_cell.angle_alpha   90.00
_cell.angle_beta   90.00
_cell.angle_gamma   90.00
#
_symmetry.space_group_name_H-M   'P 1'
#
loop_
_entity.id
_entity.type
_entity.pdbx_description
1 polymer ?
#
loop_
_entity_poly.entity_id
_entity_poly.type
_entity_poly.pdbx_seq_one_letter_code
_entity_poly.pdbx_strand_id
1 'polypeptide(L)'
;MSVHIEVEVIENVNAKRRKVELATVKALNKTALWLKAQAAKEISEEKQIKLSLIRKRLRIFKAKTSRLEVSIRANLYDIRASTIGKIQKTRRGSKVGKHEFIGGFAAVMPKGNSGMFKREGRAALPIKEVKLPLEPEASRIIGNLVNYEVEKTCEIYPAIRKELVAPAVFVELSSFEKGHDPGTEELALKARFEARIVVDGTVEDSSLVVRSLATEVARVVNKNTWNVKNVSPGEFISAEVDGFRPELDAYLVWLIEWVHTIHVELNRKLANVVRIGIVKEIDYEKAKVRVKIGEFLTDYLPWITNKAGKDRDWSPPDIGEQVMIFSPLGELSLGVVLGGIYQEKYPASENKKEVSSLTFQDGTKLSYDKDKHHLEIEVVDKITLKAGESSIEMTKERIKLKGRRIDLN
;
A
#
# COMPACT_ATOMS: atom_id res chain seq x y z
N MET A 1 27.85 45.41 17.14
CA MET A 1 28.42 44.13 17.64
C MET A 1 27.53 42.91 17.38
N SER A 2 26.20 43.07 17.17
CA SER A 2 25.29 41.94 16.95
C SER A 2 25.21 41.42 15.49
N VAL A 3 25.50 42.25 14.48
CA VAL A 3 25.41 41.85 13.06
C VAL A 3 26.61 40.99 12.60
N HIS A 4 27.79 41.15 13.21
CA HIS A 4 28.96 40.32 12.88
C HIS A 4 28.82 38.87 13.40
N ILE A 5 28.19 38.67 14.56
CA ILE A 5 28.01 37.34 15.16
C ILE A 5 26.99 36.50 14.34
N GLU A 6 25.92 37.12 13.83
CA GLU A 6 24.95 36.41 12.98
C GLU A 6 25.56 35.96 11.64
N VAL A 7 26.38 36.81 10.99
CA VAL A 7 27.02 36.46 9.71
C VAL A 7 28.04 35.33 9.89
N GLU A 8 28.86 35.38 10.95
CA GLU A 8 29.89 34.37 11.22
C GLU A 8 29.29 33.01 11.63
N VAL A 9 28.14 33.01 12.32
CA VAL A 9 27.37 31.80 12.64
C VAL A 9 26.70 31.23 11.39
N ILE A 10 26.10 32.07 10.53
CA ILE A 10 25.48 31.62 9.27
C ILE A 10 26.54 31.06 8.31
N GLU A 11 27.72 31.69 8.20
CA GLU A 11 28.83 31.18 7.40
C GLU A 11 29.37 29.85 7.94
N ASN A 12 29.50 29.70 9.26
CA ASN A 12 29.92 28.43 9.88
C ASN A 12 28.88 27.31 9.70
N VAL A 13 27.59 27.61 9.84
CA VAL A 13 26.50 26.66 9.61
C VAL A 13 26.46 26.24 8.14
N ASN A 14 26.63 27.18 7.20
CA ASN A 14 26.70 26.89 5.78
C ASN A 14 27.96 26.10 5.40
N ALA A 15 29.12 26.39 6.01
CA ALA A 15 30.35 25.64 5.82
C ALA A 15 30.22 24.20 6.33
N LYS A 16 29.57 23.99 7.49
CA LYS A 16 29.25 22.65 8.02
C LYS A 16 28.25 21.93 7.13
N ARG A 17 27.19 22.59 6.68
CA ARG A 17 26.20 22.03 5.75
C ARG A 17 26.84 21.58 4.44
N ARG A 18 27.75 22.38 3.87
CA ARG A 18 28.48 22.04 2.64
C ARG A 18 29.42 20.84 2.84
N LYS A 19 30.05 20.71 4.02
CA LYS A 19 30.84 19.52 4.38
C LYS A 19 29.96 18.27 4.49
N VAL A 20 28.79 18.38 5.10
CA VAL A 20 27.81 17.29 5.20
C VAL A 20 27.32 16.87 3.81
N GLU A 21 26.94 17.80 2.95
CA GLU A 21 26.50 17.50 1.57
C GLU A 21 27.61 16.80 0.76
N LEU A 22 28.87 17.23 0.90
CA LEU A 22 30.00 16.57 0.26
C LEU A 22 30.25 15.16 0.82
N ALA A 23 30.08 14.95 2.12
CA ALA A 23 30.17 13.64 2.74
C ALA A 23 29.05 12.71 2.25
N THR A 24 27.81 13.22 2.17
CA THR A 24 26.65 12.50 1.62
C THR A 24 26.86 12.13 0.16
N VAL A 25 27.34 13.04 -0.68
CA VAL A 25 27.67 12.74 -2.09
C VAL A 25 28.75 11.67 -2.20
N LYS A 26 29.79 11.70 -1.34
CA LYS A 26 30.82 10.66 -1.30
C LYS A 26 30.25 9.30 -0.88
N ALA A 27 29.40 9.27 0.14
CA ALA A 27 28.73 8.06 0.62
C ALA A 27 27.84 7.46 -0.47
N LEU A 28 26.91 8.24 -1.03
CA LEU A 28 26.01 7.80 -2.12
C LEU A 28 26.78 7.22 -3.32
N ASN A 29 27.86 7.88 -3.73
CA ASN A 29 28.68 7.40 -4.84
C ASN A 29 29.46 6.12 -4.51
N LYS A 30 29.92 5.94 -3.26
CA LYS A 30 30.55 4.69 -2.80
C LYS A 30 29.54 3.54 -2.77
N THR A 31 28.35 3.76 -2.21
CA THR A 31 27.26 2.77 -2.17
C THR A 31 26.85 2.37 -3.58
N ALA A 32 26.70 3.32 -4.50
CA ALA A 32 26.36 3.01 -5.89
C ALA A 32 27.44 2.20 -6.64
N LEU A 33 28.72 2.46 -6.36
CA LEU A 33 29.83 1.67 -6.91
C LEU A 33 29.81 0.24 -6.37
N TRP A 34 29.53 0.09 -5.06
CA TRP A 34 29.37 -1.20 -4.42
C TRP A 34 28.17 -1.96 -5.00
N LEU A 35 26.99 -1.33 -5.07
CA LEU A 35 25.75 -1.91 -5.63
C LEU A 35 25.97 -2.42 -7.06
N LYS A 36 26.63 -1.61 -7.90
CA LYS A 36 27.00 -2.03 -9.25
C LYS A 36 27.91 -3.27 -9.24
N ALA A 37 28.89 -3.31 -8.34
CA ALA A 37 29.82 -4.43 -8.25
C ALA A 37 29.11 -5.71 -7.78
N GLN A 38 28.23 -5.59 -6.79
CA GLN A 38 27.47 -6.69 -6.21
C GLN A 38 26.41 -7.23 -7.17
N ALA A 39 25.57 -6.35 -7.74
CA ALA A 39 24.59 -6.74 -8.77
C ALA A 39 25.27 -7.41 -9.97
N ALA A 40 26.42 -6.89 -10.42
CA ALA A 40 27.15 -7.52 -11.50
C ALA A 40 27.68 -8.92 -11.14
N LYS A 41 28.09 -9.13 -9.88
CA LYS A 41 28.57 -10.43 -9.38
C LYS A 41 27.44 -11.45 -9.34
N GLU A 42 26.32 -11.11 -8.71
CA GLU A 42 25.18 -12.02 -8.56
C GLU A 42 24.56 -12.40 -9.91
N ILE A 43 24.37 -11.44 -10.81
CA ILE A 43 23.89 -11.72 -12.18
C ILE A 43 24.89 -12.60 -12.96
N SER A 44 26.20 -12.36 -12.76
CA SER A 44 27.27 -13.14 -13.41
C SER A 44 27.28 -14.59 -12.94
N GLU A 45 27.07 -14.83 -11.64
CA GLU A 45 26.98 -16.16 -11.04
C GLU A 45 25.70 -16.87 -11.47
N GLU A 46 24.54 -16.24 -11.32
CA GLU A 46 23.24 -16.83 -11.68
C GLU A 46 23.19 -17.23 -13.16
N LYS A 47 23.54 -16.30 -14.05
CA LYS A 47 23.51 -16.54 -15.50
C LYS A 47 24.78 -17.20 -16.03
N GLN A 48 25.77 -17.51 -15.19
CA GLN A 48 27.05 -18.12 -15.58
C GLN A 48 27.74 -17.39 -16.75
N ILE A 49 27.74 -16.05 -16.72
CA ILE A 49 28.34 -15.16 -17.72
C ILE A 49 29.56 -14.48 -17.11
N LYS A 50 30.57 -14.10 -17.91
CA LYS A 50 31.73 -13.34 -17.42
C LYS A 50 31.32 -12.01 -16.77
N LEU A 51 31.82 -11.76 -15.57
CA LEU A 51 31.57 -10.55 -14.79
C LEU A 51 31.84 -9.23 -15.56
N SER A 52 32.88 -9.22 -16.40
CA SER A 52 33.24 -8.03 -17.20
C SER A 52 32.17 -7.64 -18.23
N LEU A 53 31.37 -8.60 -18.72
CA LEU A 53 30.28 -8.34 -19.67
C LEU A 53 29.07 -7.72 -18.97
N ILE A 54 28.76 -8.19 -17.75
CA ILE A 54 27.67 -7.65 -16.93
C ILE A 54 28.02 -6.26 -16.40
N ARG A 55 29.25 -6.05 -15.92
CA ARG A 55 29.71 -4.72 -15.43
C ARG A 55 29.60 -3.60 -16.47
N LYS A 56 29.80 -3.92 -17.76
CA LYS A 56 29.66 -2.95 -18.87
C LYS A 56 28.21 -2.54 -19.13
N ARG A 57 27.24 -3.34 -18.67
CA ARG A 57 25.80 -3.11 -18.87
C ARG A 57 25.15 -2.32 -17.74
N LEU A 58 25.85 -2.14 -16.62
CA LEU A 58 25.42 -1.29 -15.51
C LEU A 58 26.14 0.06 -15.57
N ARG A 59 25.39 1.15 -15.75
CA ARG A 59 25.94 2.52 -15.80
C ARG A 59 25.47 3.32 -14.59
N ILE A 60 26.41 3.83 -13.80
CA ILE A 60 26.14 4.71 -12.66
C ILE A 60 26.10 6.15 -13.14
N PHE A 61 25.09 6.89 -12.72
CA PHE A 61 25.03 8.34 -12.76
C PHE A 61 25.28 8.86 -11.35
N LYS A 62 26.46 9.45 -11.15
CA LYS A 62 26.94 9.88 -9.84
C LYS A 62 26.10 11.00 -9.24
N ALA A 63 25.94 10.99 -7.92
CA ALA A 63 25.38 12.10 -7.16
C ALA A 63 26.29 13.32 -7.26
N LYS A 64 25.67 14.50 -7.23
CA LYS A 64 26.34 15.81 -7.19
C LYS A 64 25.77 16.60 -6.01
N THR A 65 26.47 17.64 -5.56
CA THR A 65 25.96 18.51 -4.49
C THR A 65 24.62 19.16 -4.85
N SER A 66 24.36 19.41 -6.13
CA SER A 66 23.07 19.92 -6.63
C SER A 66 21.96 18.86 -6.78
N ARG A 67 22.30 17.57 -6.67
CA ARG A 67 21.38 16.44 -6.82
C ARG A 67 21.89 15.24 -6.02
N LEU A 68 21.38 15.09 -4.80
CA LEU A 68 21.74 14.04 -3.84
C LEU A 68 21.08 12.71 -4.15
N GLU A 69 21.05 12.33 -5.42
CA GLU A 69 20.50 11.06 -5.89
C GLU A 69 21.51 10.37 -6.79
N VAL A 70 21.56 9.04 -6.70
CA VAL A 70 22.29 8.20 -7.64
C VAL A 70 21.27 7.37 -8.42
N SER A 71 21.47 7.28 -9.73
CA SER A 71 20.72 6.33 -10.55
C SER A 71 21.66 5.33 -11.21
N ILE A 72 21.24 4.07 -11.24
CA ILE A 72 21.93 3.00 -11.95
C ILE A 72 21.04 2.59 -13.12
N ARG A 73 21.51 2.80 -14.34
CA ARG A 73 20.82 2.31 -15.54
C ARG A 73 21.38 0.93 -15.89
N ALA A 74 20.50 -0.07 -15.85
CA ALA A 74 20.81 -1.42 -16.26
C ALA A 74 20.32 -1.67 -17.69
N ASN A 75 21.23 -2.11 -18.57
CA ASN A 75 20.88 -2.58 -19.91
C ASN A 75 20.75 -4.11 -19.91
N LEU A 76 19.54 -4.58 -19.59
CA LEU A 76 19.20 -5.98 -19.37
C LEU A 76 18.71 -6.72 -20.62
N TYR A 77 18.82 -6.12 -21.81
CA TYR A 77 18.53 -6.84 -23.07
C TYR A 77 19.45 -8.05 -23.26
N ASP A 78 18.97 -9.03 -24.01
CA ASP A 78 19.67 -10.30 -24.26
C ASP A 78 21.14 -10.14 -24.68
N ILE A 79 21.96 -11.09 -24.24
CA ILE A 79 23.38 -11.16 -24.59
C ILE A 79 23.54 -12.08 -25.79
N ARG A 80 24.16 -11.58 -26.87
CA ARG A 80 24.59 -12.42 -28.00
C ARG A 80 25.46 -13.57 -27.50
N ALA A 81 25.12 -14.80 -27.83
CA ALA A 81 25.83 -15.97 -27.32
C ALA A 81 27.32 -15.93 -27.68
N SER A 82 27.67 -15.45 -28.87
CA SER A 82 29.07 -15.25 -29.32
C SER A 82 29.91 -14.34 -28.42
N THR A 83 29.28 -13.44 -27.65
CA THR A 83 30.00 -12.52 -26.75
C THR A 83 30.35 -13.18 -25.40
N ILE A 84 29.68 -14.27 -25.04
CA ILE A 84 29.87 -14.98 -23.76
C ILE A 84 31.22 -15.71 -23.73
N GLY A 85 31.64 -16.28 -24.86
CA GLY A 85 32.88 -17.05 -24.98
C GLY A 85 33.11 -17.65 -26.37
N LYS A 86 34.14 -18.49 -26.48
CA LYS A 86 34.43 -19.23 -27.72
C LYS A 86 33.32 -20.25 -27.98
N ILE A 87 32.88 -20.35 -29.24
CA ILE A 87 31.86 -21.30 -29.67
C ILE A 87 32.51 -22.67 -29.89
N GLN A 88 31.98 -23.71 -29.25
CA GLN A 88 32.42 -25.10 -29.40
C GLN A 88 31.29 -25.93 -29.98
N LYS A 89 31.56 -26.74 -31.00
CA LYS A 89 30.54 -27.61 -31.62
C LYS A 89 30.21 -28.77 -30.68
N THR A 90 28.92 -29.09 -30.51
CA THR A 90 28.45 -30.27 -29.78
C THR A 90 27.68 -31.20 -30.71
N ARG A 91 27.35 -32.42 -30.26
CA ARG A 91 26.56 -33.37 -31.04
C ARG A 91 25.15 -32.84 -31.36
N ARG A 92 24.59 -32.00 -30.49
CA ARG A 92 23.21 -31.48 -30.60
C ARG A 92 23.14 -30.03 -31.10
N GLY A 93 24.28 -29.37 -31.33
CA GLY A 93 24.34 -27.97 -31.72
C GLY A 93 25.70 -27.36 -31.42
N SER A 94 25.71 -26.32 -30.59
CA SER A 94 26.94 -25.65 -30.18
C SER A 94 26.82 -25.14 -28.74
N LYS A 95 27.94 -25.11 -28.04
CA LYS A 95 28.10 -24.67 -26.65
C LYS A 95 28.91 -23.38 -26.60
N VAL A 96 28.50 -22.45 -25.75
CA VAL A 96 29.29 -21.24 -25.43
C VAL A 96 29.38 -21.05 -23.93
N GLY A 97 30.61 -21.06 -23.40
CA GLY A 97 30.81 -21.10 -21.95
C GLY A 97 30.15 -22.33 -21.35
N LYS A 98 29.26 -22.14 -20.38
CA LYS A 98 28.48 -23.23 -19.75
C LYS A 98 27.11 -23.47 -20.39
N HIS A 99 26.72 -22.71 -21.41
CA HIS A 99 25.40 -22.80 -22.04
C HIS A 99 25.46 -23.63 -23.31
N GLU A 100 24.60 -24.63 -23.43
CA GLU A 100 24.42 -25.40 -24.67
C GLU A 100 23.19 -24.92 -25.43
N PHE A 101 23.35 -24.68 -26.73
CA PHE A 101 22.29 -24.19 -27.61
C PHE A 101 21.99 -25.25 -28.68
N ILE A 102 20.87 -25.93 -28.53
CA ILE A 102 20.42 -27.01 -29.42
C ILE A 102 20.11 -26.44 -30.81
N GLY A 103 20.71 -27.04 -31.85
CA GLY A 103 20.60 -26.60 -33.24
C GLY A 103 21.36 -25.30 -33.56
N GLY A 104 22.13 -24.76 -32.61
CA GLY A 104 22.98 -23.60 -32.83
C GLY A 104 24.27 -23.95 -33.57
N PHE A 105 24.72 -23.06 -34.46
CA PHE A 105 25.98 -23.21 -35.20
C PHE A 105 26.70 -21.86 -35.32
N ALA A 106 28.03 -21.90 -35.45
CA ALA A 106 28.83 -20.70 -35.72
C ALA A 106 28.76 -20.36 -37.22
N ALA A 107 28.58 -19.09 -37.55
CA ALA A 107 28.68 -18.60 -38.93
C ALA A 107 29.32 -17.21 -38.96
N VAL A 108 29.90 -16.85 -40.09
CA VAL A 108 30.42 -15.52 -40.37
C VAL A 108 29.50 -14.88 -41.40
N MET A 109 28.91 -13.73 -41.05
CA MET A 109 28.03 -12.99 -41.95
C MET A 109 28.85 -12.34 -43.07
N PRO A 110 28.26 -12.02 -44.24
CA PRO A 110 28.96 -11.37 -45.35
C PRO A 110 29.71 -10.08 -44.98
N LYS A 111 29.27 -9.38 -43.92
CA LYS A 111 29.92 -8.19 -43.36
C LYS A 111 31.09 -8.51 -42.40
N GLY A 112 31.59 -9.75 -42.38
CA GLY A 112 32.71 -10.19 -41.54
C GLY A 112 32.39 -10.47 -40.07
N ASN A 113 31.17 -10.21 -39.61
CA ASN A 113 30.77 -10.44 -38.22
C ASN A 113 30.52 -11.93 -37.95
N SER A 114 31.34 -12.56 -37.11
CA SER A 114 31.15 -13.92 -36.63
C SER A 114 30.13 -13.96 -35.47
N GLY A 115 29.15 -14.86 -35.55
CA GLY A 115 28.11 -15.02 -34.55
C GLY A 115 27.69 -16.47 -34.35
N MET A 116 26.82 -16.68 -33.38
CA MET A 116 26.13 -17.95 -33.17
C MET A 116 24.70 -17.81 -33.69
N PHE A 117 24.28 -18.73 -34.55
CA PHE A 117 22.99 -18.66 -35.24
C PHE A 117 22.20 -19.95 -35.10
N LYS A 118 20.89 -19.86 -35.25
CA LYS A 118 19.96 -21.00 -35.31
C LYS A 118 19.02 -20.78 -36.50
N ARG A 119 18.72 -21.85 -37.25
CA ARG A 119 17.74 -21.80 -38.34
C ARG A 119 16.33 -21.66 -37.75
N GLU A 120 15.47 -20.86 -38.38
CA GLU A 120 14.08 -20.71 -37.95
C GLU A 120 13.20 -21.89 -38.39
N GLY A 121 13.60 -22.57 -39.46
CA GLY A 121 12.89 -23.74 -39.99
C GLY A 121 13.85 -24.81 -40.51
N ARG A 122 13.30 -25.77 -41.28
CA ARG A 122 14.09 -26.86 -41.90
C ARG A 122 14.98 -26.37 -43.04
N ALA A 123 14.58 -25.28 -43.70
CA ALA A 123 15.34 -24.66 -44.78
C ALA A 123 16.62 -24.00 -44.26
N ALA A 124 17.62 -23.84 -45.14
CA ALA A 124 18.90 -23.28 -44.75
C ALA A 124 18.81 -21.81 -44.29
N LEU A 125 17.84 -21.06 -44.79
CA LEU A 125 17.52 -19.70 -44.38
C LEU A 125 16.02 -19.63 -44.06
N PRO A 126 15.57 -18.70 -43.21
CA PRO A 126 16.32 -17.67 -42.49
C PRO A 126 17.03 -18.21 -41.24
N ILE A 127 18.10 -17.52 -40.84
CA ILE A 127 18.88 -17.79 -39.62
C ILE A 127 18.77 -16.61 -38.67
N LYS A 128 18.58 -16.88 -37.38
CA LYS A 128 18.52 -15.87 -36.31
C LYS A 128 19.73 -15.98 -35.40
N GLU A 129 20.23 -14.84 -34.96
CA GLU A 129 21.31 -14.79 -33.97
C GLU A 129 20.81 -15.30 -32.62
N VAL A 130 21.56 -16.22 -32.03
CA VAL A 130 21.24 -16.82 -30.73
C VAL A 130 21.64 -15.85 -29.63
N LYS A 131 20.68 -15.53 -28.76
CA LYS A 131 20.87 -14.67 -27.60
C LYS A 131 20.46 -15.39 -26.32
N LEU A 132 21.08 -15.00 -25.22
CA LEU A 132 20.78 -15.48 -23.88
C LEU A 132 20.00 -14.38 -23.13
N PRO A 133 18.75 -14.65 -22.71
CA PRO A 133 17.96 -13.68 -21.97
C PRO A 133 18.47 -13.51 -20.53
N LEU A 134 18.52 -12.25 -20.09
CA LEU A 134 18.87 -11.89 -18.72
C LEU A 134 17.65 -11.70 -17.82
N GLU A 135 16.47 -11.46 -18.41
CA GLU A 135 15.21 -11.26 -17.71
C GLU A 135 14.44 -12.58 -17.53
N PRO A 136 13.65 -12.71 -16.44
CA PRO A 136 13.37 -11.71 -15.38
C PRO A 136 14.40 -11.68 -14.22
N GLU A 137 15.38 -12.58 -14.23
CA GLU A 137 16.22 -12.85 -13.07
C GLU A 137 17.15 -11.69 -12.73
N ALA A 138 17.66 -10.98 -13.73
CA ALA A 138 18.49 -9.79 -13.51
C ALA A 138 17.73 -8.65 -12.84
N SER A 139 16.47 -8.40 -13.24
CA SER A 139 15.61 -7.41 -12.58
C SER A 139 15.28 -7.81 -11.14
N ARG A 140 15.00 -9.09 -10.89
CA ARG A 140 14.75 -9.60 -9.54
C ARG A 140 15.95 -9.41 -8.61
N ILE A 141 17.16 -9.74 -9.07
CA ILE A 141 18.41 -9.57 -8.30
C ILE A 141 18.63 -8.08 -7.96
N ILE A 142 18.46 -7.19 -8.94
CA ILE A 142 18.63 -5.75 -8.71
C ILE A 142 17.57 -5.22 -7.74
N GLY A 143 16.29 -5.63 -7.89
CA GLY A 143 15.22 -5.24 -6.99
C GLY A 143 15.45 -5.69 -5.54
N ASN A 144 15.91 -6.93 -5.35
CA ASN A 144 16.27 -7.45 -4.04
C ASN A 144 17.43 -6.66 -3.43
N LEU A 145 18.49 -6.38 -4.18
CA LEU A 145 19.65 -5.62 -3.66
C LEU A 145 19.28 -4.21 -3.21
N VAL A 146 18.41 -3.51 -3.96
CA VAL A 146 17.97 -2.16 -3.57
C VAL A 146 17.11 -2.19 -2.30
N ASN A 147 16.28 -3.22 -2.13
CA ASN A 147 15.43 -3.36 -0.94
C ASN A 147 16.21 -3.87 0.29
N TYR A 148 17.21 -4.75 0.09
CA TYR A 148 17.96 -5.43 1.15
C TYR A 148 19.13 -4.60 1.71
N GLU A 149 19.61 -3.57 1.00
CA GLU A 149 20.78 -2.81 1.46
C GLU A 149 20.46 -1.59 2.34
N VAL A 150 19.20 -1.15 2.36
CA VAL A 150 18.73 -0.26 3.45
C VAL A 150 18.78 -1.02 4.79
N GLU A 151 18.67 -2.35 4.76
CA GLU A 151 18.68 -3.22 5.95
C GLU A 151 20.10 -3.62 6.40
N LYS A 152 21.15 -3.48 5.57
CA LYS A 152 22.49 -3.99 5.92
C LYS A 152 23.35 -3.05 6.77
N THR A 153 22.96 -1.79 6.91
CA THR A 153 23.62 -0.84 7.84
C THR A 153 22.81 -0.63 9.13
N CYS A 154 21.60 -1.20 9.18
CA CYS A 154 20.70 -1.21 10.32
C CYS A 154 20.15 -2.65 10.47
N GLU A 155 20.88 -3.53 11.15
CA GLU A 155 20.34 -4.85 11.48
C GLU A 155 19.30 -4.71 12.59
N ILE A 156 18.09 -5.22 12.34
CA ILE A 156 17.01 -5.38 13.32
C ILE A 156 17.22 -6.77 13.96
N TYR A 157 17.71 -6.80 15.21
CA TYR A 157 18.12 -7.97 16.01
C TYR A 157 19.38 -8.76 15.57
N PRO A 158 20.60 -8.35 15.97
CA PRO A 158 21.81 -9.14 15.79
C PRO A 158 22.15 -10.01 17.01
N ALA A 159 22.42 -11.30 16.79
CA ALA A 159 23.27 -12.08 17.69
C ALA A 159 24.75 -11.81 17.33
N ILE A 160 25.44 -10.97 18.11
CA ILE A 160 26.84 -10.58 17.85
C ILE A 160 27.72 -11.84 17.87
N ARG A 161 28.25 -12.26 16.71
CA ARG A 161 29.14 -13.45 16.61
C ARG A 161 30.46 -13.24 15.88
N LYS A 162 30.85 -12.01 15.47
CA LYS A 162 32.19 -11.71 14.87
C LYS A 162 32.59 -10.23 15.06
N GLU A 163 33.89 -9.94 14.83
CA GLU A 163 34.46 -8.58 14.74
C GLU A 163 33.57 -7.63 13.94
N LEU A 164 33.25 -6.48 14.54
CA LEU A 164 32.34 -5.50 14.00
C LEU A 164 33.08 -4.47 13.12
N VAL A 165 32.48 -4.10 11.98
CA VAL A 165 33.00 -3.00 11.15
C VAL A 165 32.37 -1.69 11.63
N ALA A 166 33.07 -0.93 12.46
CA ALA A 166 32.64 0.37 12.96
C ALA A 166 32.95 1.53 11.96
N PRO A 167 32.19 2.65 11.97
CA PRO A 167 31.03 2.94 12.82
C PRO A 167 29.76 2.20 12.36
N ALA A 168 28.97 1.69 13.31
CA ALA A 168 27.74 0.94 13.06
C ALA A 168 26.59 1.42 13.94
N VAL A 169 25.35 1.25 13.47
CA VAL A 169 24.13 1.52 14.25
C VAL A 169 23.26 0.26 14.25
N PHE A 170 22.92 -0.23 15.43
CA PHE A 170 22.02 -1.37 15.61
C PHE A 170 20.71 -0.88 16.17
N VAL A 171 19.59 -1.31 15.59
CA VAL A 171 18.26 -0.95 16.10
C VAL A 171 17.56 -2.19 16.58
N GLU A 172 17.00 -2.14 17.77
CA GLU A 172 16.30 -3.24 18.41
C GLU A 172 14.93 -2.75 18.91
N LEU A 173 13.92 -3.60 18.80
CA LEU A 173 12.67 -3.40 19.52
C LEU A 173 12.83 -4.09 20.89
N SER A 174 12.91 -3.30 21.96
CA SER A 174 13.20 -3.83 23.28
C SER A 174 11.97 -4.29 24.04
N SER A 175 10.83 -3.61 23.88
CA SER A 175 9.58 -4.03 24.53
C SER A 175 8.31 -3.54 23.82
N PHE A 176 7.21 -4.22 24.13
CA PHE A 176 5.85 -3.70 23.96
C PHE A 176 5.23 -3.48 25.34
N GLU A 177 4.78 -2.27 25.58
CA GLU A 177 4.00 -1.89 26.76
C GLU A 177 2.58 -1.54 26.34
N LYS A 178 1.64 -1.53 27.31
CA LYS A 178 0.28 -1.07 27.05
C LYS A 178 0.31 0.43 26.75
N GLY A 179 -0.13 0.81 25.55
CA GLY A 179 -0.29 2.20 25.13
C GLY A 179 -1.56 2.83 25.74
N HIS A 180 -1.60 4.16 25.73
CA HIS A 180 -2.80 4.90 26.10
C HIS A 180 -3.84 4.77 24.97
N ASP A 181 -4.99 4.18 25.28
CA ASP A 181 -6.15 4.14 24.39
C ASP A 181 -6.97 5.43 24.59
N PRO A 182 -7.12 6.28 23.56
CA PRO A 182 -7.89 7.53 23.65
C PRO A 182 -9.42 7.32 23.68
N GLY A 183 -9.90 6.11 23.99
CA GLY A 183 -11.33 5.75 24.03
C GLY A 183 -11.83 5.07 22.76
N THR A 184 -10.93 4.41 22.03
CA THR A 184 -11.21 3.70 20.77
C THR A 184 -11.42 2.19 20.96
N GLU A 185 -11.21 1.67 22.18
CA GLU A 185 -11.19 0.24 22.50
C GLU A 185 -10.19 -0.55 21.64
N GLU A 186 -9.16 0.13 21.16
CA GLU A 186 -8.08 -0.48 20.38
C GLU A 186 -6.97 -0.97 21.30
N LEU A 187 -6.29 -2.04 20.86
CA LEU A 187 -5.02 -2.43 21.47
C LEU A 187 -3.93 -1.45 20.99
N ALA A 188 -3.77 -0.36 21.74
CA ALA A 188 -2.63 0.53 21.60
C ALA A 188 -1.40 -0.13 22.23
N LEU A 189 -0.35 -0.31 21.44
CA LEU A 189 0.94 -0.83 21.92
C LEU A 189 1.96 0.30 21.92
N LYS A 190 2.59 0.55 23.06
CA LYS A 190 3.75 1.43 23.16
C LYS A 190 4.98 0.58 22.89
N ALA A 191 5.52 0.70 21.68
CA ALA A 191 6.71 0.00 21.23
C ALA A 191 7.96 0.81 21.62
N ARG A 192 8.84 0.22 22.44
CA ARG A 192 10.13 0.82 22.81
C ARG A 192 11.21 0.30 21.89
N PHE A 193 11.97 1.23 21.33
CA PHE A 193 13.09 0.95 20.45
C PHE A 193 14.39 1.46 21.07
N GLU A 194 15.45 0.72 20.81
CA GLU A 194 16.81 0.97 21.27
C GLU A 194 17.74 0.99 20.06
N ALA A 195 18.46 2.11 19.85
CA ALA A 195 19.52 2.20 18.86
C ALA A 195 20.88 2.27 19.54
N ARG A 196 21.77 1.31 19.23
CA ARG A 196 23.15 1.28 19.71
C ARG A 196 24.09 1.74 18.62
N ILE A 197 24.80 2.82 18.89
CA ILE A 197 25.77 3.42 17.98
C ILE A 197 27.15 3.02 18.45
N VAL A 198 27.85 2.27 17.63
CA VAL A 198 29.14 1.66 17.96
C VAL A 198 30.22 2.32 17.13
N VAL A 199 31.23 2.88 17.80
CA VAL A 199 32.40 3.51 17.18
C VAL A 199 33.66 2.88 17.76
N ASP A 200 34.66 2.64 16.91
CA ASP A 200 35.96 2.14 17.34
C ASP A 200 36.67 3.19 18.21
N GLY A 201 37.08 2.78 19.42
CA GLY A 201 37.75 3.67 20.38
C GLY A 201 39.12 4.16 19.92
N THR A 202 39.76 3.47 18.97
CA THR A 202 41.09 3.80 18.43
C THR A 202 41.09 4.97 17.44
N VAL A 203 39.92 5.42 16.99
CA VAL A 203 39.77 6.55 16.08
C VAL A 203 39.99 7.87 16.81
N GLU A 204 40.72 8.81 16.20
CA GLU A 204 40.89 10.17 16.74
C GLU A 204 39.53 10.84 16.95
N ASP A 205 39.35 11.52 18.08
CA ASP A 205 38.09 12.13 18.49
C ASP A 205 36.88 11.17 18.57
N SER A 206 37.11 9.85 18.74
CA SER A 206 36.05 8.83 18.79
C SER A 206 34.89 9.17 19.75
N SER A 207 35.20 9.80 20.89
CA SER A 207 34.20 10.29 21.86
C SER A 207 33.30 11.41 21.34
N LEU A 208 33.81 12.30 20.50
CA LEU A 208 33.01 13.34 19.83
C LEU A 208 32.24 12.75 18.65
N VAL A 209 32.85 11.83 17.91
CA VAL A 209 32.23 11.15 16.77
C VAL A 209 31.00 10.36 17.19
N VAL A 210 31.09 9.54 18.25
CA VAL A 210 29.95 8.74 18.75
C VAL A 210 28.79 9.62 19.22
N ARG A 211 29.09 10.72 19.93
CA ARG A 211 28.09 11.70 20.40
C ARG A 211 27.43 12.46 19.26
N SER A 212 28.20 12.83 18.23
CA SER A 212 27.66 13.49 17.04
C SER A 212 26.74 12.57 16.26
N LEU A 213 27.12 11.30 16.09
CA LEU A 213 26.27 10.29 15.46
C LEU A 213 25.00 10.06 16.28
N ALA A 214 25.13 10.01 17.61
CA ALA A 214 23.99 9.86 18.49
C ALA A 214 22.99 11.01 18.40
N THR A 215 23.50 12.23 18.30
CA THR A 215 22.68 13.43 18.12
C THR A 215 21.91 13.38 16.79
N GLU A 216 22.56 12.94 15.71
CA GLU A 216 21.88 12.82 14.41
C GLU A 216 20.80 11.73 14.41
N VAL A 217 21.07 10.57 15.03
CA VAL A 217 20.06 9.50 15.16
C VAL A 217 18.88 10.00 16.02
N ALA A 218 19.14 10.63 17.16
CA ALA A 218 18.10 11.22 17.99
C ALA A 218 17.26 12.26 17.22
N ARG A 219 17.91 13.09 16.40
CA ARG A 219 17.23 14.09 15.55
C ARG A 219 16.35 13.43 14.49
N VAL A 220 16.79 12.33 13.88
CA VAL A 220 16.02 11.59 12.86
C VAL A 220 14.86 10.82 13.48
N VAL A 221 15.02 10.31 14.69
CA VAL A 221 13.99 9.57 15.41
C VAL A 221 12.90 10.49 15.95
N ASN A 222 13.28 11.65 16.49
CA ASN A 222 12.34 12.58 17.12
C ASN A 222 11.29 13.07 16.12
N LYS A 223 10.01 12.86 16.46
CA LYS A 223 8.82 13.21 15.66
C LYS A 223 8.73 12.55 14.28
N ASN A 224 9.58 11.59 13.95
CA ASN A 224 9.51 10.88 12.70
C ASN A 224 8.48 9.75 12.80
N THR A 225 7.73 9.49 11.72
CA THR A 225 6.72 8.42 11.62
C THR A 225 7.14 7.35 10.62
N TRP A 226 8.31 7.50 10.00
CA TRP A 226 8.87 6.59 8.99
C TRP A 226 7.96 6.37 7.78
N ASN A 227 7.03 7.30 7.52
CA ASN A 227 5.94 7.14 6.54
C ASN A 227 5.07 5.88 6.76
N VAL A 228 5.07 5.32 7.96
CA VAL A 228 4.23 4.17 8.31
C VAL A 228 2.91 4.69 8.89
N LYS A 229 1.80 4.17 8.37
CA LYS A 229 0.45 4.50 8.87
C LYS A 229 0.23 3.83 10.24
N ASN A 230 -0.54 4.48 11.10
CA ASN A 230 -0.93 3.98 12.44
C ASN A 230 0.21 3.90 13.46
N VAL A 231 1.26 4.70 13.25
CA VAL A 231 2.38 4.85 14.17
C VAL A 231 2.44 6.32 14.58
N SER A 232 2.50 6.58 15.89
CA SER A 232 2.68 7.95 16.39
C SER A 232 4.04 8.51 15.98
N PRO A 233 4.20 9.85 15.95
CA PRO A 233 5.54 10.45 15.88
C PRO A 233 6.43 9.87 16.99
N GLY A 234 7.68 9.54 16.66
CA GLY A 234 8.64 9.01 17.62
C GLY A 234 8.86 9.98 18.78
N GLU A 235 8.72 9.49 20.01
CA GLU A 235 9.01 10.23 21.22
C GLU A 235 10.37 9.80 21.76
N PHE A 236 11.35 10.70 21.65
CA PHE A 236 12.68 10.48 22.20
C PHE A 236 12.62 10.38 23.73
N ILE A 237 13.31 9.40 24.29
CA ILE A 237 13.39 9.17 25.74
C ILE A 237 14.76 9.61 26.26
N SER A 238 15.82 8.98 25.76
CA SER A 238 17.18 9.14 26.30
C SER A 238 18.25 8.91 25.22
N ALA A 239 19.44 9.47 25.46
CA ALA A 239 20.66 9.19 24.70
C ALA A 239 21.83 9.15 25.68
N GLU A 240 22.31 7.96 25.99
CA GLU A 240 23.24 7.72 27.10
C GLU A 240 24.36 6.78 26.65
N VAL A 241 25.41 6.66 27.48
CA VAL A 241 26.44 5.65 27.26
C VAL A 241 25.82 4.28 27.55
N ASP A 242 25.99 3.32 26.64
CA ASP A 242 25.41 1.98 26.83
C ASP A 242 26.07 1.27 28.02
N GLY A 243 25.29 0.44 28.72
CA GLY A 243 25.80 -0.35 29.83
C GLY A 243 26.84 -1.38 29.38
N PHE A 244 27.70 -1.82 30.31
CA PHE A 244 28.79 -2.76 30.01
C PHE A 244 28.28 -4.05 29.34
N ARG A 245 28.72 -4.28 28.10
CA ARG A 245 28.56 -5.54 27.36
C ARG A 245 29.94 -6.09 27.00
N PRO A 246 30.33 -7.28 27.48
CA PRO A 246 31.66 -7.86 27.24
C PRO A 246 32.03 -7.96 25.74
N GLU A 247 31.04 -8.11 24.86
CA GLU A 247 31.26 -8.24 23.42
C GLU A 247 31.63 -6.91 22.73
N LEU A 248 31.37 -5.78 23.37
CA LEU A 248 31.59 -4.44 22.83
C LEU A 248 32.64 -3.64 23.61
N ASP A 249 33.40 -4.31 24.49
CA ASP A 249 34.38 -3.68 25.40
C ASP A 249 35.51 -2.93 24.67
N ALA A 250 35.77 -3.26 23.40
CA ALA A 250 36.73 -2.55 22.54
C ALA A 250 36.15 -1.29 21.85
N TYR A 251 34.87 -0.97 22.05
CA TYR A 251 34.16 0.08 21.32
C TYR A 251 33.52 1.11 22.26
N LEU A 252 33.34 2.34 21.76
CA LEU A 252 32.48 3.34 22.37
C LEU A 252 31.05 3.13 21.87
N VAL A 253 30.14 2.87 22.80
CA VAL A 253 28.73 2.60 22.50
C VAL A 253 27.83 3.64 23.14
N TRP A 254 26.96 4.24 22.33
CA TRP A 254 25.87 5.10 22.80
C TRP A 254 24.53 4.43 22.52
N LEU A 255 23.67 4.38 23.53
CA LEU A 255 22.31 3.87 23.46
C LEU A 255 21.33 5.04 23.32
N ILE A 256 20.41 4.94 22.36
CA ILE A 256 19.32 5.89 22.17
C ILE A 256 18.01 5.14 22.33
N GLU A 257 17.16 5.63 23.21
CA GLU A 257 15.83 5.07 23.41
C GLU A 257 14.75 6.01 22.88
N TRP A 258 13.74 5.43 22.25
CA TRP A 258 12.51 6.13 21.88
C TRP A 258 11.32 5.19 21.86
N VAL A 259 10.13 5.78 21.82
CA VAL A 259 8.89 5.03 21.75
C VAL A 259 8.00 5.50 20.62
N HIS A 260 7.27 4.55 20.05
CA HIS A 260 6.12 4.78 19.18
C HIS A 260 4.87 4.15 19.80
N THR A 261 3.74 4.84 19.74
CA THR A 261 2.43 4.22 19.93
C THR A 261 1.95 3.66 18.60
N ILE A 262 1.72 2.35 18.56
CA ILE A 262 1.23 1.62 17.40
C ILE A 262 -0.22 1.22 17.67
N HIS A 263 -1.10 1.64 16.76
CA HIS A 263 -2.51 1.26 16.79
C HIS A 263 -2.72 0.03 15.90
N VAL A 264 -2.93 -1.11 16.53
CA VAL A 264 -3.28 -2.35 15.83
C VAL A 264 -4.79 -2.27 15.54
N GLU A 265 -5.20 -2.45 14.27
CA GLU A 265 -6.60 -2.55 13.77
C GLU A 265 -7.29 -1.33 13.11
N LEU A 266 -6.74 -0.11 13.20
CA LEU A 266 -7.44 1.12 12.77
C LEU A 266 -7.93 1.12 11.30
N ASN A 267 -7.11 0.65 10.34
CA ASN A 267 -7.50 0.62 8.92
C ASN A 267 -8.61 -0.40 8.62
N ARG A 268 -8.66 -1.52 9.35
CA ARG A 268 -9.70 -2.54 9.17
C ARG A 268 -11.03 -2.04 9.74
N LYS A 269 -11.01 -1.45 10.94
CA LYS A 269 -12.20 -0.88 11.57
C LYS A 269 -12.74 0.30 10.76
N LEU A 270 -11.90 1.27 10.38
CA LEU A 270 -12.31 2.40 9.54
C LEU A 270 -12.90 1.96 8.20
N ALA A 271 -12.28 0.99 7.52
CA ALA A 271 -12.81 0.46 6.27
C ALA A 271 -14.14 -0.30 6.44
N ASN A 272 -14.45 -0.76 7.65
CA ASN A 272 -15.69 -1.45 7.96
C ASN A 272 -16.81 -0.53 8.45
N VAL A 273 -16.52 0.71 8.85
CA VAL A 273 -17.54 1.63 9.38
C VAL A 273 -18.68 1.85 8.38
N VAL A 274 -18.35 1.96 7.09
CA VAL A 274 -19.33 2.07 6.02
C VAL A 274 -19.03 1.05 4.93
N ARG A 275 -20.00 0.20 4.61
CA ARG A 275 -19.92 -0.78 3.51
C ARG A 275 -21.11 -0.65 2.58
N ILE A 276 -20.94 -1.05 1.33
CA ILE A 276 -22.03 -1.21 0.36
C ILE A 276 -22.16 -2.70 0.06
N GLY A 277 -23.39 -3.18 -0.04
CA GLY A 277 -23.67 -4.57 -0.39
C GLY A 277 -25.05 -4.75 -1.01
N ILE A 278 -25.42 -6.01 -1.24
CA ILE A 278 -26.69 -6.39 -1.87
C ILE A 278 -27.48 -7.27 -0.91
N VAL A 279 -28.76 -6.94 -0.68
CA VAL A 279 -29.64 -7.75 0.16
C VAL A 279 -29.81 -9.14 -0.45
N LYS A 280 -29.60 -10.19 0.35
CA LYS A 280 -29.74 -11.59 -0.06
C LYS A 280 -30.85 -12.33 0.64
N GLU A 281 -31.06 -12.06 1.93
CA GLU A 281 -32.09 -12.70 2.74
C GLU A 281 -32.79 -11.65 3.60
N ILE A 282 -34.07 -11.86 3.89
CA ILE A 282 -34.90 -10.95 4.71
C ILE A 282 -35.70 -11.80 5.71
N ASP A 283 -35.61 -11.41 6.97
CA ASP A 283 -36.49 -11.86 8.06
C ASP A 283 -37.49 -10.74 8.35
N TYR A 284 -38.69 -10.87 7.79
CA TYR A 284 -39.77 -9.90 7.95
C TYR A 284 -40.34 -9.88 9.37
N GLU A 285 -40.29 -11.00 10.10
CA GLU A 285 -40.81 -11.09 11.47
C GLU A 285 -39.94 -10.27 12.45
N LYS A 286 -38.61 -10.29 12.23
CA LYS A 286 -37.65 -9.59 13.11
C LYS A 286 -37.19 -8.24 12.57
N ALA A 287 -37.68 -7.84 11.41
CA ALA A 287 -37.22 -6.67 10.68
C ALA A 287 -35.69 -6.64 10.46
N LYS A 288 -35.12 -7.75 9.98
CA LYS A 288 -33.68 -7.89 9.69
C LYS A 288 -33.39 -8.38 8.27
N VAL A 289 -32.23 -8.01 7.75
CA VAL A 289 -31.72 -8.47 6.45
C VAL A 289 -30.32 -9.04 6.58
N ARG A 290 -29.93 -9.91 5.63
CA ARG A 290 -28.54 -10.30 5.41
C ARG A 290 -28.06 -9.73 4.10
N VAL A 291 -26.87 -9.12 4.13
CA VAL A 291 -26.31 -8.36 3.00
C VAL A 291 -25.03 -9.05 2.53
N LYS A 292 -24.90 -9.26 1.22
CA LYS A 292 -23.67 -9.76 0.59
C LYS A 292 -22.73 -8.58 0.30
N ILE A 293 -21.49 -8.66 0.79
CA ILE A 293 -20.40 -7.69 0.60
C ILE A 293 -19.22 -8.43 -0.02
N GLY A 294 -18.92 -8.22 -1.32
CA GLY A 294 -17.94 -9.07 -2.02
C GLY A 294 -18.37 -10.54 -1.93
N GLU A 295 -17.53 -11.42 -1.39
CA GLU A 295 -17.87 -12.83 -1.14
C GLU A 295 -18.39 -13.12 0.28
N PHE A 296 -18.44 -12.11 1.15
CA PHE A 296 -18.93 -12.26 2.52
C PHE A 296 -20.44 -12.04 2.60
N LEU A 297 -21.12 -12.79 3.46
CA LEU A 297 -22.54 -12.61 3.78
C LEU A 297 -22.66 -12.29 5.28
N THR A 298 -23.30 -11.17 5.62
CA THR A 298 -23.49 -10.76 7.01
C THR A 298 -24.37 -11.74 7.79
N ASP A 299 -24.37 -11.60 9.12
CA ASP A 299 -25.48 -12.06 9.95
C ASP A 299 -26.71 -11.15 9.75
N TYR A 300 -27.83 -11.44 10.42
CA TYR A 300 -29.05 -10.66 10.38
C TYR A 300 -28.86 -9.29 11.04
N LEU A 301 -28.89 -8.23 10.23
CA LEU A 301 -28.79 -6.85 10.64
C LEU A 301 -30.15 -6.15 10.52
N PRO A 302 -30.56 -5.32 11.50
CA PRO A 302 -31.75 -4.50 11.35
C PRO A 302 -31.58 -3.47 10.23
N TRP A 303 -32.67 -3.14 9.54
CA TRP A 303 -32.67 -2.04 8.58
C TRP A 303 -33.23 -0.74 9.20
N ILE A 304 -32.82 0.39 8.64
CA ILE A 304 -33.26 1.73 8.99
C ILE A 304 -34.56 2.02 8.24
N THR A 305 -35.51 2.61 8.97
CA THR A 305 -36.82 3.04 8.48
C THR A 305 -37.00 4.53 8.82
N ASN A 306 -37.95 5.24 8.22
CA ASN A 306 -38.08 6.69 8.45
C ASN A 306 -38.48 7.03 9.89
N LYS A 307 -39.22 6.14 10.56
CA LYS A 307 -39.77 6.35 11.89
C LYS A 307 -39.95 5.02 12.63
N ALA A 308 -39.27 4.86 13.76
CA ALA A 308 -39.31 3.64 14.59
C ALA A 308 -39.66 3.95 16.06
N GLY A 309 -40.54 4.92 16.30
CA GLY A 309 -40.94 5.37 17.63
C GLY A 309 -42.38 5.00 17.98
N LYS A 310 -43.10 5.93 18.64
CA LYS A 310 -44.55 5.77 18.88
C LYS A 310 -45.32 5.62 17.57
N ASP A 311 -45.01 6.49 16.62
CA ASP A 311 -45.37 6.27 15.22
C ASP A 311 -44.28 5.42 14.56
N ARG A 312 -44.68 4.53 13.66
CA ARG A 312 -43.81 3.57 13.01
C ARG A 312 -44.15 3.46 11.53
N ASP A 313 -43.14 3.36 10.67
CA ASP A 313 -43.31 3.05 9.25
C ASP A 313 -42.83 1.62 8.95
N TRP A 314 -43.33 1.09 7.83
CA TRP A 314 -42.99 -0.24 7.34
C TRP A 314 -42.83 -0.20 5.83
N SER A 315 -41.58 -0.30 5.38
CA SER A 315 -41.21 -0.43 3.97
C SER A 315 -39.91 -1.25 3.93
N PRO A 316 -39.99 -2.59 3.89
CA PRO A 316 -38.81 -3.43 3.91
C PRO A 316 -37.99 -3.24 2.61
N PRO A 317 -36.66 -3.40 2.66
CA PRO A 317 -35.84 -3.51 1.45
C PRO A 317 -36.23 -4.72 0.59
N ASP A 318 -35.81 -4.72 -0.67
CA ASP A 318 -36.02 -5.85 -1.59
C ASP A 318 -34.78 -6.76 -1.70
N ILE A 319 -35.01 -8.06 -1.96
CA ILE A 319 -33.91 -8.97 -2.31
C ILE A 319 -33.27 -8.50 -3.63
N GLY A 320 -31.95 -8.33 -3.60
CA GLY A 320 -31.19 -7.80 -4.74
C GLY A 320 -31.10 -6.28 -4.78
N GLU A 321 -31.64 -5.56 -3.80
CA GLU A 321 -31.44 -4.12 -3.63
C GLU A 321 -30.01 -3.84 -3.12
N GLN A 322 -29.37 -2.79 -3.66
CA GLN A 322 -28.10 -2.28 -3.17
C GLN A 322 -28.33 -1.36 -1.97
N VAL A 323 -27.60 -1.63 -0.89
CA VAL A 323 -27.79 -0.99 0.41
C VAL A 323 -26.46 -0.57 1.03
N MET A 324 -26.52 0.42 1.92
CA MET A 324 -25.40 0.83 2.75
C MET A 324 -25.49 0.15 4.12
N ILE A 325 -24.36 -0.22 4.69
CA ILE A 325 -24.24 -0.77 6.03
C ILE A 325 -23.40 0.19 6.86
N PHE A 326 -23.92 0.61 8.00
CA PHE A 326 -23.18 1.36 9.01
C PHE A 326 -22.82 0.44 10.16
N SER A 327 -21.54 0.29 10.44
CA SER A 327 -21.01 -0.58 11.49
C SER A 327 -20.31 0.27 12.55
N PRO A 328 -21.00 0.60 13.66
CA PRO A 328 -20.39 1.31 14.77
C PRO A 328 -19.08 0.64 15.20
N LEU A 329 -18.05 1.45 15.44
CA LEU A 329 -16.70 0.97 15.81
C LEU A 329 -16.03 0.03 14.78
N GLY A 330 -16.58 -0.04 13.55
CA GLY A 330 -16.11 -0.96 12.51
C GLY A 330 -16.49 -2.42 12.74
N GLU A 331 -17.44 -2.68 13.66
CA GLU A 331 -17.92 -4.02 14.00
C GLU A 331 -19.20 -4.34 13.22
N LEU A 332 -19.10 -5.29 12.28
CA LEU A 332 -20.20 -5.63 11.39
C LEU A 332 -21.37 -6.31 12.12
N SER A 333 -21.12 -7.01 13.23
CA SER A 333 -22.18 -7.63 14.03
C SER A 333 -23.11 -6.60 14.71
N LEU A 334 -22.65 -5.36 14.87
CA LEU A 334 -23.44 -4.22 15.36
C LEU A 334 -24.07 -3.40 14.23
N GLY A 335 -23.96 -3.89 12.99
CA GLY A 335 -24.33 -3.15 11.79
C GLY A 335 -25.82 -2.83 11.71
N VAL A 336 -26.12 -1.69 11.07
CA VAL A 336 -27.47 -1.29 10.66
C VAL A 336 -27.49 -1.00 9.16
N VAL A 337 -28.59 -1.33 8.49
CA VAL A 337 -28.68 -1.27 7.02
C VAL A 337 -29.57 -0.12 6.57
N LEU A 338 -29.07 0.73 5.67
CA LEU A 338 -29.85 1.78 5.00
C LEU A 338 -30.09 1.37 3.54
N GLY A 339 -31.36 1.23 3.15
CA GLY A 339 -31.78 0.98 1.77
C GLY A 339 -31.74 2.22 0.87
N GLY A 340 -32.10 2.04 -0.41
CA GLY A 340 -32.39 3.14 -1.32
C GLY A 340 -31.21 3.68 -2.15
N ILE A 341 -30.21 2.85 -2.47
CA ILE A 341 -29.18 3.25 -3.46
C ILE A 341 -29.65 2.89 -4.86
N TYR A 342 -29.89 3.88 -5.72
CA TYR A 342 -30.19 3.64 -7.13
C TYR A 342 -29.08 2.83 -7.81
N GLN A 343 -29.49 1.88 -8.64
CA GLN A 343 -28.59 0.98 -9.37
C GLN A 343 -29.06 0.83 -10.82
N GLU A 344 -28.20 0.34 -11.72
CA GLU A 344 -28.60 0.09 -13.12
C GLU A 344 -29.84 -0.82 -13.22
N LYS A 345 -29.94 -1.81 -12.34
CA LYS A 345 -31.08 -2.72 -12.27
C LYS A 345 -32.36 -2.06 -11.72
N TYR A 346 -32.25 -1.07 -10.83
CA TYR A 346 -33.37 -0.32 -10.22
C TYR A 346 -33.04 1.18 -10.27
N PRO A 347 -33.25 1.82 -11.43
CA PRO A 347 -32.94 3.23 -11.61
C PRO A 347 -33.95 4.13 -10.90
N ALA A 348 -33.67 5.43 -10.84
CA ALA A 348 -34.62 6.42 -10.34
C ALA A 348 -35.93 6.38 -11.14
N SER A 349 -37.06 6.41 -10.44
CA SER A 349 -38.41 6.39 -11.04
C SER A 349 -38.83 7.73 -11.64
N GLU A 350 -38.15 8.81 -11.26
CA GLU A 350 -38.43 10.18 -11.71
C GLU A 350 -37.15 10.95 -11.99
N ASN A 351 -37.26 11.99 -12.82
CA ASN A 351 -36.13 12.86 -13.19
C ASN A 351 -36.48 14.37 -13.14
N LYS A 352 -37.66 14.74 -12.66
CA LYS A 352 -38.13 16.13 -12.54
C LYS A 352 -37.97 16.64 -11.11
N LYS A 353 -37.38 17.82 -10.93
CA LYS A 353 -37.10 18.40 -9.59
C LYS A 353 -38.39 18.83 -8.85
N GLU A 354 -39.45 19.10 -9.60
CA GLU A 354 -40.74 19.58 -9.11
C GLU A 354 -41.62 18.43 -8.60
N VAL A 355 -41.30 17.19 -9.00
CA VAL A 355 -42.10 16.00 -8.68
C VAL A 355 -41.51 15.30 -7.46
N SER A 356 -42.36 15.07 -6.45
CA SER A 356 -42.09 14.11 -5.38
C SER A 356 -42.98 12.90 -5.62
N SER A 357 -42.41 11.70 -5.73
CA SER A 357 -43.21 10.51 -5.99
C SER A 357 -42.75 9.27 -5.21
N LEU A 358 -43.69 8.34 -5.04
CA LEU A 358 -43.46 6.97 -4.62
C LEU A 358 -44.05 6.06 -5.67
N THR A 359 -43.27 5.08 -6.15
CA THR A 359 -43.70 4.10 -7.15
C THR A 359 -43.53 2.71 -6.59
N PHE A 360 -44.60 1.92 -6.62
CA PHE A 360 -44.62 0.53 -6.19
C PHE A 360 -44.31 -0.40 -7.38
N GLN A 361 -43.87 -1.63 -7.08
CA GLN A 361 -43.45 -2.60 -8.09
C GLN A 361 -44.57 -2.96 -9.10
N ASP A 362 -45.82 -2.91 -8.68
CA ASP A 362 -46.99 -3.19 -9.53
C ASP A 362 -47.32 -2.05 -10.51
N GLY A 363 -46.68 -0.88 -10.36
CA GLY A 363 -46.94 0.33 -11.13
C GLY A 363 -47.84 1.34 -10.41
N THR A 364 -48.36 1.03 -9.21
CA THR A 364 -49.07 2.00 -8.39
C THR A 364 -48.16 3.18 -8.06
N LYS A 365 -48.67 4.41 -8.15
CA LYS A 365 -47.88 5.63 -8.01
C LYS A 365 -48.62 6.71 -7.23
N LEU A 366 -47.94 7.29 -6.26
CA LEU A 366 -48.33 8.51 -5.56
C LEU A 366 -47.38 9.62 -5.98
N SER A 367 -47.89 10.71 -6.56
CA SER A 367 -47.03 11.80 -7.00
C SER A 367 -47.62 13.17 -6.72
N TYR A 368 -46.74 14.12 -6.36
CA TYR A 368 -47.09 15.51 -6.15
C TYR A 368 -46.22 16.40 -7.04
N ASP A 369 -46.84 17.11 -7.98
CA ASP A 369 -46.23 18.12 -8.84
C ASP A 369 -46.38 19.50 -8.18
N LYS A 370 -45.26 20.07 -7.74
CA LYS A 370 -45.23 21.34 -6.99
C LYS A 370 -45.60 22.54 -7.85
N ASP A 371 -45.31 22.50 -9.15
CA ASP A 371 -45.56 23.61 -10.08
C ASP A 371 -47.03 23.66 -10.49
N LYS A 372 -47.63 22.48 -10.69
CA LYS A 372 -49.06 22.36 -11.02
C LYS A 372 -49.97 22.33 -9.80
N HIS A 373 -49.39 22.28 -8.60
CA HIS A 373 -50.11 22.07 -7.34
C HIS A 373 -51.03 20.83 -7.40
N HIS A 374 -50.56 19.74 -8.02
CA HIS A 374 -51.38 18.57 -8.34
C HIS A 374 -50.88 17.33 -7.59
N LEU A 375 -51.77 16.73 -6.79
CA LEU A 375 -51.57 15.41 -6.18
C LEU A 375 -52.31 14.36 -7.00
N GLU A 376 -51.58 13.36 -7.47
CA GLU A 376 -52.11 12.24 -8.24
C GLU A 376 -51.83 10.92 -7.53
N ILE A 377 -52.88 10.10 -7.40
CA ILE A 377 -52.81 8.73 -6.86
C ILE A 377 -53.31 7.79 -7.95
N GLU A 378 -52.39 7.15 -8.63
CA GLU A 378 -52.67 6.16 -9.67
C GLU A 378 -52.50 4.76 -9.07
N VAL A 379 -53.57 3.96 -9.05
CA VAL A 379 -53.55 2.58 -8.54
C VAL A 379 -53.88 1.57 -9.64
N VAL A 380 -53.32 0.37 -9.53
CA VAL A 380 -53.57 -0.70 -10.50
C VAL A 380 -54.97 -1.31 -10.36
N ASP A 381 -55.54 -1.33 -9.15
CA ASP A 381 -56.81 -2.03 -8.87
C ASP A 381 -57.80 -1.21 -8.02
N LYS A 382 -57.43 -0.89 -6.77
CA LYS A 382 -58.37 -0.36 -5.77
C LYS A 382 -57.76 0.67 -4.83
N ILE A 383 -58.48 1.77 -4.60
CA ILE A 383 -58.23 2.73 -3.51
C ILE A 383 -59.32 2.57 -2.45
N THR A 384 -58.93 2.67 -1.18
CA THR A 384 -59.88 2.68 -0.06
C THR A 384 -59.49 3.72 0.98
N LEU A 385 -60.41 4.64 1.25
CA LEU A 385 -60.29 5.65 2.32
C LEU A 385 -61.28 5.28 3.43
N LYS A 386 -60.84 5.27 4.69
CA LYS A 386 -61.66 4.88 5.84
C LYS A 386 -61.54 5.88 6.98
N ALA A 387 -62.66 6.15 7.63
CA ALA A 387 -62.74 6.89 8.89
C ALA A 387 -63.78 6.22 9.79
N GLY A 388 -63.34 5.39 10.74
CA GLY A 388 -64.22 4.55 11.55
C GLY A 388 -65.03 3.57 10.68
N GLU A 389 -66.36 3.62 10.79
CA GLU A 389 -67.29 2.78 9.99
C GLU A 389 -67.58 3.33 8.58
N SER A 390 -67.17 4.57 8.29
CA SER A 390 -67.36 5.22 7.00
C SER A 390 -66.20 4.92 6.05
N SER A 391 -66.49 4.73 4.76
CA SER A 391 -65.47 4.43 3.76
C SER A 391 -65.84 4.91 2.35
N ILE A 392 -64.83 5.28 1.58
CA ILE A 392 -64.88 5.47 0.13
C ILE A 392 -64.01 4.39 -0.50
N GLU A 393 -64.59 3.60 -1.40
CA GLU A 393 -63.88 2.60 -2.19
C GLU A 393 -64.00 2.94 -3.67
N MET A 394 -62.88 2.98 -4.37
CA MET A 394 -62.84 3.20 -5.82
C MET A 394 -62.11 2.04 -6.48
N THR A 395 -62.73 1.47 -7.51
CA THR A 395 -62.16 0.45 -8.39
C THR A 395 -62.25 0.92 -9.85
N LYS A 396 -61.79 0.08 -10.79
CA LYS A 396 -61.93 0.34 -12.24
C LYS A 396 -63.38 0.55 -12.71
N GLU A 397 -64.36 -0.04 -12.01
CA GLU A 397 -65.74 -0.10 -12.48
C GLU A 397 -66.71 0.79 -11.69
N ARG A 398 -66.36 1.15 -10.45
CA ARG A 398 -67.29 1.86 -9.57
C ARG A 398 -66.60 2.66 -8.47
N ILE A 399 -67.34 3.63 -7.97
CA ILE A 399 -67.08 4.31 -6.70
C ILE A 399 -68.21 3.93 -5.73
N LYS A 400 -67.84 3.44 -4.54
CA LYS A 400 -68.77 3.05 -3.48
C LYS A 400 -68.55 3.92 -2.25
N LEU A 401 -69.61 4.61 -1.84
CA LEU A 401 -69.66 5.39 -0.61
C LEU A 401 -70.43 4.59 0.45
N LYS A 402 -69.86 4.46 1.65
CA LYS A 402 -70.50 3.82 2.81
C LYS A 402 -70.36 4.71 4.03
N GLY A 403 -71.46 4.96 4.72
CA GLY A 403 -71.49 5.71 5.97
C GLY A 403 -72.91 5.76 6.53
N ARG A 404 -73.06 6.16 7.80
CA ARG A 404 -74.39 6.34 8.42
C ARG A 404 -75.21 7.44 7.76
N ARG A 405 -74.53 8.46 7.23
CA ARG A 405 -75.09 9.59 6.48
C ARG A 405 -74.10 9.96 5.38
N ILE A 406 -74.59 10.22 4.17
CA ILE A 406 -73.82 10.69 3.02
C ILE A 406 -74.46 11.99 2.57
N ASP A 407 -73.77 13.11 2.79
CA ASP A 407 -74.22 14.42 2.33
C ASP A 407 -73.57 14.71 0.97
N LEU A 408 -74.39 14.93 -0.06
CA LEU A 408 -73.97 15.38 -1.39
C LEU A 408 -74.52 16.80 -1.55
N ASN A 409 -73.70 17.80 -1.21
CA ASN A 409 -74.09 19.21 -1.22
C ASN A 409 -73.84 19.87 -2.56
#